data_AF-A0A8H6K8A5-F1
#
_entry.id   AF-A0A8H6K8A5-F1
#
_cell.length_a   1.000
_cell.length_b   1.000
_cell.length_c   1.000
_cell.angle_alpha   90.00
_cell.angle_beta   90.00
_cell.angle_gamma   90.00
#
_symmetry.space_group_name_H-M   'P 1'
#
loop_
_entity.id
_entity.type
_entity.pdbx_description
1 polymer ?
#
loop_
_entity_poly.entity_id
_entity_poly.type
_entity_poly.pdbx_seq_one_letter_code
_entity_poly.pdbx_strand_id
1 'polypeptide(L)'
;MDSPSLCSLARALLWTAALSLIPGISASEDGLTAPRTVSPDDFHPNPSLKFTRGSDGSRPTRLSKRFPFSSGRDEWCGELGQDPWTDFSASAPLAADCRALASSLDDKNGFWTVQPGDFVGADGWARVAGSGTCSFAVRVNDDSKGSPVAVGTNDIRFYTNRYAVMEQDGKLGLQGSVQCYNGEKMVNVVWGLIRS
;
A
#
# COMPACT_ATOMS: atom_id res chain seq x y z
N MET A 1 75.37 -14.44 -31.61
CA MET A 1 75.42 -15.38 -30.49
C MET A 1 74.05 -15.51 -29.86
N ASP A 2 73.33 -16.61 -29.99
CA ASP A 2 73.17 -17.57 -31.07
C ASP A 2 71.94 -18.39 -30.67
N SER A 3 71.15 -18.67 -31.69
CA SER A 3 70.27 -19.83 -31.83
C SER A 3 68.98 -19.98 -31.00
N PRO A 4 67.86 -20.31 -31.67
CA PRO A 4 66.56 -20.60 -31.08
C PRO A 4 66.45 -22.09 -30.69
N SER A 5 65.60 -22.39 -29.72
CA SER A 5 65.20 -23.77 -29.40
C SER A 5 63.76 -24.01 -29.86
N LEU A 6 63.64 -24.74 -30.98
CA LEU A 6 62.45 -25.46 -31.40
C LEU A 6 62.39 -26.74 -30.59
N CYS A 7 61.30 -26.99 -29.87
CA CYS A 7 61.05 -28.31 -29.30
C CYS A 7 59.56 -28.68 -29.38
N SER A 8 59.33 -29.79 -30.09
CA SER A 8 58.38 -30.87 -29.79
C SER A 8 56.87 -30.56 -29.94
N LEU A 9 56.19 -31.05 -31.00
CA LEU A 9 55.64 -32.40 -31.19
C LEU A 9 54.44 -32.76 -30.28
N ALA A 10 53.43 -33.31 -30.97
CA ALA A 10 52.45 -34.30 -30.53
C ALA A 10 51.09 -33.82 -29.98
N ARG A 11 50.12 -33.91 -30.89
CA ARG A 11 48.71 -34.29 -30.71
C ARG A 11 48.46 -35.17 -29.47
N ALA A 12 47.42 -34.83 -28.70
CA ALA A 12 46.49 -35.81 -28.15
C ALA A 12 45.13 -35.14 -27.91
N LEU A 13 44.18 -35.43 -28.80
CA LEU A 13 42.75 -35.25 -28.57
C LEU A 13 42.31 -36.20 -27.46
N LEU A 14 41.73 -35.68 -26.38
CA LEU A 14 40.93 -36.47 -25.45
C LEU A 14 39.63 -35.73 -25.20
N TRP A 15 38.59 -36.22 -25.85
CA TRP A 15 37.20 -35.90 -25.59
C TRP A 15 36.78 -36.59 -24.30
N THR A 16 36.49 -35.82 -23.26
CA THR A 16 35.73 -36.30 -22.10
C THR A 16 34.32 -35.74 -22.18
N ALA A 17 33.39 -36.57 -22.64
CA ALA A 17 31.96 -36.36 -22.46
C ALA A 17 31.63 -36.60 -20.98
N ALA A 18 31.51 -35.52 -20.20
CA ALA A 18 30.93 -35.59 -18.87
C ALA A 18 29.40 -35.51 -19.01
N LEU A 19 28.71 -36.63 -18.80
CA LEU A 19 27.27 -36.66 -18.55
C LEU A 19 27.00 -35.89 -17.25
N SER A 20 26.49 -34.67 -17.36
CA SER A 20 25.86 -33.97 -16.25
C SER A 20 24.51 -34.62 -15.95
N LEU A 21 24.42 -35.32 -14.83
CA LEU A 21 23.14 -35.62 -14.19
C LEU A 21 22.47 -34.28 -13.85
N ILE A 22 21.38 -33.98 -14.55
CA ILE A 22 20.48 -32.88 -14.19
C ILE A 22 19.60 -33.41 -13.04
N PRO A 23 19.72 -32.89 -11.80
CA PRO A 23 18.69 -33.14 -10.80
C PRO A 23 17.38 -32.56 -11.32
N GLY A 24 16.34 -33.39 -11.37
CA GLY A 24 15.00 -32.98 -11.75
C GLY A 24 14.57 -31.80 -10.88
N ILE A 25 14.45 -30.64 -11.51
CA ILE A 25 13.72 -29.51 -10.94
C ILE A 25 12.27 -29.96 -10.96
N SER A 26 11.77 -30.43 -9.82
CA SER A 26 10.34 -30.44 -9.57
C SER A 26 9.90 -28.99 -9.65
N ALA A 27 9.34 -28.60 -10.79
CA ALA A 27 8.54 -27.39 -10.89
C ALA A 27 7.42 -27.56 -9.87
N SER A 28 7.60 -26.94 -8.70
CA SER A 28 6.48 -26.64 -7.83
C SER A 28 5.52 -25.84 -8.70
N GLU A 29 4.30 -26.35 -8.85
CA GLU A 29 3.21 -25.60 -9.43
C GLU A 29 3.05 -24.36 -8.56
N ASP A 30 3.73 -23.27 -8.95
CA ASP A 30 3.45 -21.94 -8.47
C ASP A 30 1.96 -21.77 -8.70
N GLY A 31 1.22 -21.78 -7.59
CA GLY A 31 -0.21 -21.65 -7.57
C GLY A 31 -0.56 -20.34 -8.24
N LEU A 32 -0.85 -20.41 -9.54
CA LEU A 32 -1.60 -19.41 -10.28
C LEU A 32 -2.93 -19.29 -9.55
N THR A 33 -2.92 -18.45 -8.53
CA THR A 33 -4.11 -18.02 -7.83
C THR A 33 -4.89 -17.26 -8.89
N ALA A 34 -5.93 -17.90 -9.43
CA ALA A 34 -6.78 -17.31 -10.43
C ALA A 34 -7.19 -15.89 -9.97
N PRO A 35 -7.28 -14.90 -10.88
CA PRO A 35 -7.66 -13.55 -10.50
C PRO A 35 -8.99 -13.61 -9.75
N ARG A 36 -8.96 -13.35 -8.44
CA ARG A 36 -10.18 -13.28 -7.64
C ARG A 36 -11.00 -12.13 -8.20
N THR A 37 -12.19 -12.44 -8.68
CA THR A 37 -13.18 -11.41 -9.02
C THR A 37 -13.65 -10.82 -7.69
N VAL A 38 -13.09 -9.67 -7.30
CA VAL A 38 -13.57 -8.94 -6.12
C VAL A 38 -14.91 -8.34 -6.48
N SER A 39 -15.95 -8.68 -5.73
CA SER A 39 -17.27 -8.11 -5.98
C SER A 39 -17.23 -6.62 -5.57
N PRO A 40 -17.82 -5.70 -6.34
CA PRO A 40 -18.00 -4.31 -5.91
C PRO A 40 -18.76 -4.19 -4.57
N ASP A 41 -19.50 -5.22 -4.18
CA ASP A 41 -20.23 -5.34 -2.91
C ASP A 41 -19.33 -5.68 -1.70
N ASP A 42 -18.04 -5.98 -1.91
CA ASP A 42 -17.09 -6.28 -0.81
C ASP A 42 -16.59 -5.01 -0.10
N PHE A 43 -17.10 -3.83 -0.46
CA PHE A 43 -16.81 -2.58 0.24
C PHE A 43 -17.53 -2.53 1.60
N HIS A 44 -16.74 -2.38 2.66
CA HIS A 44 -17.23 -2.28 4.02
C HIS A 44 -16.73 -0.95 4.62
N PRO A 45 -17.53 0.14 4.56
CA PRO A 45 -17.22 1.32 5.35
C PRO A 45 -17.35 0.92 6.83
N ASN A 46 -16.49 1.45 7.70
CA ASN A 46 -16.69 1.20 9.12
C ASN A 46 -18.02 1.83 9.58
N PRO A 47 -19.03 1.04 10.00
CA PRO A 47 -20.34 1.57 10.35
C PRO A 47 -20.32 2.40 11.64
N SER A 48 -19.27 2.30 12.46
CA SER A 48 -19.12 3.13 13.66
C SER A 48 -18.65 4.55 13.34
N LEU A 49 -18.10 4.78 12.14
CA LEU A 49 -17.59 6.08 11.74
C LEU A 49 -18.66 6.85 10.96
N LYS A 50 -18.85 8.11 11.34
CA LYS A 50 -19.75 9.00 10.61
C LYS A 50 -19.12 9.41 9.28
N PHE A 51 -19.72 8.97 8.17
CA PHE A 51 -19.43 9.50 6.84
C PHE A 51 -20.22 10.79 6.60
N THR A 52 -19.53 11.82 6.14
CA THR A 52 -20.12 13.11 5.75
C THR A 52 -19.88 13.30 4.25
N ARG A 53 -20.95 13.52 3.47
CA ARG A 53 -20.83 13.81 2.04
C ARG A 53 -20.08 15.12 1.83
N GLY A 54 -19.28 15.20 0.77
CA GLY A 54 -18.48 16.40 0.46
C GLY A 54 -19.33 17.66 0.18
N SER A 55 -20.61 17.51 -0.18
CA SER A 55 -21.58 18.61 -0.29
C SER A 55 -21.97 19.22 1.06
N ASP A 56 -21.83 18.47 2.16
CA ASP A 56 -22.45 18.77 3.45
C ASP A 56 -21.41 19.20 4.51
N GLY A 57 -20.11 19.21 4.16
CA GLY A 57 -19.01 19.57 5.07
C GLY A 57 -18.30 20.87 4.70
N SER A 58 -17.74 21.55 5.71
CA SER A 58 -16.85 22.71 5.52
C SER A 58 -15.52 22.24 4.93
N ARG A 59 -15.17 22.68 3.72
CA ARG A 59 -13.94 22.26 3.03
C ARG A 59 -12.69 22.81 3.73
N PRO A 60 -11.60 22.04 3.85
CA PRO A 60 -10.34 22.55 4.38
C PRO A 60 -9.74 23.60 3.43
N THR A 61 -9.16 24.66 4.00
CA THR A 61 -8.39 25.65 3.24
C THR A 61 -7.10 24.99 2.76
N ARG A 62 -7.17 24.39 1.55
CA ARG A 62 -6.08 23.84 0.73
C ARG A 62 -4.78 23.57 1.48
N LEU A 63 -4.56 22.30 1.86
CA LEU A 63 -3.27 21.83 2.35
C LEU A 63 -2.18 22.09 1.29
N SER A 64 -0.99 22.48 1.71
CA SER A 64 0.15 22.66 0.80
C SER A 64 0.49 21.33 0.12
N LYS A 65 0.57 21.34 -1.22
CA LYS A 65 0.79 20.15 -2.06
C LYS A 65 2.14 20.25 -2.78
N ARG A 66 2.87 19.13 -2.91
CA ARG A 66 3.96 19.00 -3.89
C ARG A 66 3.46 18.49 -5.25
N PHE A 67 2.31 17.81 -5.31
CA PHE A 67 1.77 17.26 -6.56
C PHE A 67 0.31 17.64 -6.84
N PRO A 68 -0.08 17.83 -8.11
CA PRO A 68 -1.47 18.04 -8.48
C PRO A 68 -2.25 16.70 -8.44
N PHE A 69 -3.35 16.65 -7.69
CA PHE A 69 -4.30 15.54 -7.73
C PHE A 69 -5.17 15.66 -9.00
N SER A 70 -5.45 14.55 -9.67
CA SER A 70 -6.26 14.50 -10.90
C SER A 70 -7.78 14.50 -10.65
N SER A 71 -8.25 14.35 -9.40
CA SER A 71 -9.69 14.23 -9.10
C SER A 71 -10.07 14.78 -7.70
N GLY A 72 -10.95 15.79 -7.64
CA GLY A 72 -11.74 16.15 -6.44
C GLY A 72 -11.05 17.03 -5.40
N ARG A 73 -11.83 17.89 -4.71
CA ARG A 73 -11.41 18.95 -3.77
C ARG A 73 -11.66 18.58 -2.29
N ASP A 74 -11.51 17.30 -1.95
CA ASP A 74 -11.83 16.74 -0.63
C ASP A 74 -10.57 16.20 0.07
N GLU A 75 -9.48 16.97 0.09
CA GLU A 75 -8.21 16.55 0.70
C GLU A 75 -8.10 17.06 2.13
N TRP A 76 -8.15 16.13 3.08
CA TRP A 76 -8.08 16.43 4.51
C TRP A 76 -6.72 16.09 5.11
N CYS A 77 -5.91 15.28 4.43
CA CYS A 77 -4.55 14.95 4.81
C CYS A 77 -3.54 15.44 3.78
N GLY A 78 -2.41 15.95 4.26
CA GLY A 78 -1.30 16.45 3.45
C GLY A 78 -0.45 15.31 2.89
N GLU A 79 0.38 15.63 1.90
CA GLU A 79 1.26 14.67 1.26
C GLU A 79 2.42 14.23 2.15
N LEU A 80 2.95 13.04 1.86
CA LEU A 80 4.14 12.50 2.51
C LEU A 80 5.40 13.30 2.14
N GLY A 81 6.21 13.63 3.16
CA GLY A 81 7.58 14.09 2.96
C GLY A 81 8.57 12.94 2.71
N GLN A 82 8.16 11.69 2.91
CA GLN A 82 8.98 10.47 2.89
C GLN A 82 8.15 9.28 2.37
N ASP A 83 8.76 8.35 1.63
CA ASP A 83 8.05 7.15 1.16
C ASP A 83 7.53 6.29 2.34
N PRO A 84 6.37 5.64 2.19
CA PRO A 84 5.80 4.81 3.24
C PRO A 84 6.65 3.57 3.49
N TRP A 85 6.61 3.06 4.71
CA TRP A 85 7.14 1.73 5.04
C TRP A 85 6.27 0.65 4.41
N THR A 86 6.93 -0.35 3.83
CA THR A 86 6.27 -1.48 3.17
C THR A 86 6.24 -2.71 4.07
N ASP A 87 5.14 -3.48 3.98
CA ASP A 87 5.00 -4.83 4.53
C ASP A 87 4.48 -5.77 3.43
N PHE A 88 5.28 -6.78 3.10
CA PHE A 88 4.93 -7.83 2.14
C PHE A 88 4.85 -9.21 2.79
N SER A 89 4.78 -9.27 4.12
CA SER A 89 4.67 -10.51 4.86
C SER A 89 3.31 -11.20 4.64
N ALA A 90 3.15 -12.40 5.19
CA ALA A 90 1.86 -13.09 5.20
C ALA A 90 0.75 -12.27 5.90
N SER A 91 1.12 -11.32 6.76
CA SER A 91 0.19 -10.42 7.46
C SER A 91 -0.24 -9.23 6.62
N ALA A 92 0.38 -8.99 5.46
CA ALA A 92 0.01 -7.90 4.56
C ALA A 92 -1.31 -8.21 3.81
N PRO A 93 -2.12 -7.17 3.51
CA PRO A 93 -3.32 -7.31 2.70
C PRO A 93 -2.97 -7.65 1.24
N LEU A 94 -3.93 -8.23 0.52
CA LEU A 94 -3.80 -8.47 -0.91
C LEU A 94 -3.89 -7.13 -1.67
N ALA A 95 -2.98 -6.93 -2.63
CA ALA A 95 -2.95 -5.73 -3.45
C ALA A 95 -4.24 -5.56 -4.29
N ALA A 96 -4.81 -6.67 -4.76
CA ALA A 96 -6.09 -6.68 -5.48
C ALA A 96 -7.24 -6.14 -4.62
N ASP A 97 -7.28 -6.51 -3.35
CA ASP A 97 -8.30 -6.05 -2.39
C ASP A 97 -8.14 -4.55 -2.09
N CYS A 98 -6.90 -4.06 -1.99
CA CYS A 98 -6.64 -2.63 -1.81
C CYS A 98 -7.05 -1.81 -3.06
N ARG A 99 -6.76 -2.30 -4.27
CA ARG A 99 -7.25 -1.67 -5.50
C ARG A 99 -8.78 -1.65 -5.58
N ALA A 100 -9.43 -2.73 -5.17
CA ALA A 100 -10.88 -2.80 -5.12
C ALA A 100 -11.46 -1.78 -4.12
N LEU A 101 -10.83 -1.64 -2.94
CA LEU A 101 -11.18 -0.58 -1.98
C LEU A 101 -11.11 0.80 -2.64
N ALA A 102 -9.99 1.16 -3.27
CA ALA A 102 -9.85 2.46 -3.92
C ALA A 102 -10.91 2.69 -5.02
N SER A 103 -11.14 1.69 -5.87
CA SER A 103 -12.11 1.77 -6.98
C SER A 103 -13.54 1.92 -6.47
N SER A 104 -13.89 1.27 -5.36
CA SER A 104 -15.22 1.36 -4.74
C SER A 104 -15.57 2.75 -4.19
N LEU A 105 -14.59 3.67 -4.18
CA LEU A 105 -14.73 5.04 -3.72
C LEU A 105 -14.83 6.04 -4.88
N ASP A 106 -14.71 5.64 -6.15
CA ASP A 106 -14.64 6.57 -7.29
C ASP A 106 -15.88 7.46 -7.42
N ASP A 107 -17.07 6.94 -7.10
CA ASP A 107 -18.35 7.65 -7.11
C ASP A 107 -18.74 8.23 -5.73
N LYS A 108 -17.91 8.02 -4.70
CA LYS A 108 -18.14 8.49 -3.33
C LYS A 108 -17.25 9.69 -3.01
N ASN A 109 -17.88 10.85 -2.85
CA ASN A 109 -17.21 12.07 -2.42
C ASN A 109 -17.63 12.46 -1.00
N GLY A 110 -16.67 12.50 -0.10
CA GLY A 110 -16.90 12.81 1.31
C GLY A 110 -15.72 12.43 2.18
N PHE A 111 -15.95 12.42 3.48
CA PHE A 111 -14.94 12.10 4.48
C PHE A 111 -15.54 11.40 5.69
N TRP A 112 -14.71 10.63 6.38
CA TRP A 112 -15.01 10.10 7.71
C TRP A 112 -14.39 11.01 8.76
N THR A 113 -15.10 11.20 9.87
CA THR A 113 -14.51 11.79 11.08
C THR A 113 -14.22 10.67 12.07
N VAL A 114 -12.93 10.46 12.33
CA VAL A 114 -12.42 9.53 13.34
C VAL A 114 -12.27 10.30 14.65
N GLN A 115 -12.96 9.86 15.68
CA GLN A 115 -12.92 10.43 17.03
C GLN A 115 -11.81 9.76 17.86
N PRO A 116 -11.33 10.43 18.94
CA PRO A 116 -10.40 9.80 19.88
C PRO A 116 -10.86 8.45 20.42
N GLY A 117 -12.18 8.27 20.57
CA GLY A 117 -12.79 7.03 21.02
C GLY A 117 -12.84 5.90 19.97
N ASP A 118 -12.47 6.16 18.71
CA ASP A 118 -12.49 5.16 17.63
C ASP A 118 -11.17 4.38 17.50
N PHE A 119 -10.09 4.85 18.16
CA PHE A 119 -8.81 4.15 18.24
C PHE A 119 -8.87 3.01 19.26
N VAL A 120 -9.81 2.08 19.06
CA VAL A 120 -10.09 0.95 19.96
C VAL A 120 -9.28 -0.27 19.54
N GLY A 121 -8.43 -0.78 20.43
CA GLY A 121 -7.65 -1.99 20.19
C GLY A 121 -6.21 -1.90 20.67
N ALA A 122 -5.54 -3.04 20.76
CA ALA A 122 -4.14 -3.12 21.17
C ALA A 122 -3.17 -2.55 20.10
N ASP A 123 -3.62 -2.47 18.85
CA ASP A 123 -2.83 -1.97 17.72
C ASP A 123 -2.96 -0.44 17.52
N GLY A 124 -3.93 0.19 18.20
CA GLY A 124 -4.18 1.64 18.16
C GLY A 124 -4.73 2.17 16.84
N TRP A 125 -5.18 1.29 15.93
CA TRP A 125 -5.67 1.67 14.61
C TRP A 125 -7.18 1.86 14.59
N ALA A 126 -7.63 3.01 14.09
CA ALA A 126 -9.01 3.20 13.66
C ALA A 126 -9.13 2.80 12.18
N ARG A 127 -9.82 1.68 11.91
CA ARG A 127 -10.11 1.21 10.55
C ARG A 127 -11.22 2.10 9.95
N VAL A 128 -10.95 2.74 8.82
CA VAL A 128 -11.83 3.72 8.19
C VAL A 128 -12.77 3.06 7.18
N ALA A 129 -12.19 2.30 6.26
CA ALA A 129 -12.89 1.57 5.22
C ALA A 129 -12.06 0.35 4.80
N GLY A 130 -12.74 -0.70 4.35
CA GLY A 130 -12.07 -1.91 3.89
C GLY A 130 -12.76 -2.56 2.68
N SER A 131 -12.01 -3.43 2.03
CA SER A 131 -12.48 -4.35 0.99
C SER A 131 -11.68 -5.64 1.10
N GLY A 132 -12.34 -6.79 1.20
CA GLY A 132 -11.67 -8.08 1.38
C GLY A 132 -10.63 -8.06 2.53
N THR A 133 -9.39 -8.40 2.22
CA THR A 133 -8.28 -8.41 3.18
C THR A 133 -7.68 -7.03 3.45
N CYS A 134 -8.03 -5.99 2.70
CA CYS A 134 -7.43 -4.66 2.83
C CYS A 134 -8.30 -3.70 3.63
N SER A 135 -7.71 -3.04 4.62
CA SER A 135 -8.31 -1.94 5.37
C SER A 135 -7.43 -0.71 5.27
N PHE A 136 -8.02 0.42 4.92
CA PHE A 136 -7.42 1.73 5.17
C PHE A 136 -7.66 2.11 6.62
N ALA A 137 -6.60 2.36 7.36
CA ALA A 137 -6.67 2.70 8.77
C ALA A 137 -5.80 3.91 9.10
N VAL A 138 -6.15 4.59 10.19
CA VAL A 138 -5.37 5.70 10.75
C VAL A 138 -5.11 5.49 12.23
N ARG A 139 -3.99 6.01 12.71
CA ARG A 139 -3.66 6.16 14.14
C ARG A 139 -3.10 7.55 14.38
N VAL A 140 -3.39 8.13 15.53
CA VAL A 140 -2.88 9.45 15.93
C VAL A 140 -1.59 9.29 16.72
N ASN A 141 -0.63 10.19 16.48
CA ASN A 141 0.56 10.29 17.33
C ASN A 141 0.19 10.85 18.71
N ASP A 142 1.04 10.62 19.72
CA ASP A 142 0.74 10.96 21.13
C ASP A 142 0.26 12.40 21.35
N ASP A 143 0.90 13.37 20.71
CA ASP A 143 0.56 14.80 20.80
C ASP A 143 -0.82 15.17 20.22
N SER A 144 -1.45 14.21 19.53
CA SER A 144 -2.69 14.36 18.78
C SER A 144 -3.83 13.46 19.30
N LYS A 145 -3.59 12.67 20.35
CA LYS A 145 -4.52 11.65 20.89
C LYS A 145 -5.90 12.16 21.33
N GLY A 146 -6.08 13.47 21.51
CA GLY A 146 -7.36 14.08 21.89
C GLY A 146 -8.12 14.77 20.75
N SER A 147 -7.61 14.74 19.52
CA SER A 147 -8.20 15.49 18.40
C SER A 147 -8.85 14.57 17.39
N PRO A 148 -10.05 14.90 16.86
CA PRO A 148 -10.63 14.15 15.77
C PRO A 148 -9.76 14.29 14.52
N VAL A 149 -9.86 13.31 13.63
CA VAL A 149 -9.18 13.27 12.34
C VAL A 149 -10.22 13.14 11.24
N ALA A 150 -10.15 14.03 10.24
CA ALA A 150 -10.92 13.87 9.01
C ALA A 150 -10.09 13.09 7.99
N VAL A 151 -10.68 12.04 7.41
CA VAL A 151 -10.07 11.23 6.34
C VAL A 151 -11.01 11.25 5.15
N GLY A 152 -10.59 11.84 4.03
CA GLY A 152 -11.37 11.92 2.80
C GLY A 152 -11.32 10.63 1.98
N THR A 153 -12.36 10.39 1.16
CA THR A 153 -12.33 9.33 0.15
C THR A 153 -11.17 9.53 -0.83
N ASN A 154 -10.83 10.78 -1.12
CA ASN A 154 -9.71 11.12 -1.99
C ASN A 154 -8.35 10.78 -1.37
N ASP A 155 -8.21 10.92 -0.05
CA ASP A 155 -6.98 10.54 0.67
C ASP A 155 -6.72 9.03 0.49
N ILE A 156 -7.76 8.20 0.69
CA ILE A 156 -7.69 6.74 0.52
C ILE A 156 -7.32 6.37 -0.93
N ARG A 157 -8.03 6.95 -1.92
CA ARG A 157 -7.74 6.71 -3.35
C ARG A 157 -6.32 7.10 -3.70
N PHE A 158 -5.87 8.26 -3.24
CA PHE A 158 -4.54 8.77 -3.53
C PHE A 158 -3.46 7.85 -2.97
N TYR A 159 -3.46 7.55 -1.67
CA TYR A 159 -2.41 6.72 -1.07
C TYR A 159 -2.38 5.32 -1.68
N THR A 160 -3.56 4.74 -1.94
CA THR A 160 -3.65 3.41 -2.55
C THR A 160 -3.11 3.41 -3.98
N ASN A 161 -3.58 4.33 -4.83
CA ASN A 161 -3.20 4.34 -6.25
C ASN A 161 -1.76 4.82 -6.47
N ARG A 162 -1.30 5.80 -5.67
CA ARG A 162 0.06 6.35 -5.77
C ARG A 162 1.14 5.30 -5.49
N TYR A 163 0.86 4.40 -4.55
CA TYR A 163 1.81 3.40 -4.08
C TYR A 163 1.48 1.98 -4.54
N ALA A 164 0.45 1.78 -5.37
CA ALA A 164 0.14 0.49 -5.98
C ALA A 164 1.33 -0.11 -6.76
N VAL A 165 2.21 0.74 -7.29
CA VAL A 165 3.46 0.32 -7.97
C VAL A 165 4.47 -0.37 -7.06
N MET A 166 4.29 -0.32 -5.73
CA MET A 166 5.13 -0.99 -4.74
C MET A 166 4.65 -2.40 -4.41
N GLU A 167 3.61 -2.91 -5.07
CA GLU A 167 3.13 -4.29 -4.88
C GLU A 167 4.26 -5.32 -5.06
N GLN A 168 4.32 -6.30 -4.16
CA GLN A 168 5.21 -7.44 -4.26
C GLN A 168 4.45 -8.72 -3.90
N ASP A 169 4.59 -9.77 -4.72
CA ASP A 169 3.96 -11.10 -4.49
C ASP A 169 2.44 -11.03 -4.22
N GLY A 170 1.75 -10.10 -4.88
CA GLY A 170 0.31 -9.89 -4.68
C GLY A 170 -0.06 -9.17 -3.38
N LYS A 171 0.91 -8.62 -2.64
CA LYS A 171 0.74 -7.94 -1.35
C LYS A 171 1.00 -6.44 -1.44
N LEU A 172 0.27 -5.68 -0.62
CA LEU A 172 0.42 -4.22 -0.53
C LEU A 172 0.15 -3.71 0.89
N GLY A 173 1.00 -4.07 1.85
CA GLY A 173 1.02 -3.45 3.17
C GLY A 173 1.81 -2.15 3.13
N LEU A 174 1.21 -1.04 3.56
CA LEU A 174 1.86 0.28 3.56
C LEU A 174 1.55 1.03 4.85
N GLN A 175 2.51 1.78 5.36
CA GLN A 175 2.29 2.72 6.47
C GLN A 175 3.10 4.01 6.27
N GLY A 176 2.49 5.17 6.52
CA GLY A 176 3.16 6.46 6.37
C GLY A 176 2.63 7.53 7.31
N SER A 177 3.43 8.56 7.58
CA SER A 177 3.09 9.66 8.47
C SER A 177 2.66 10.91 7.70
N VAL A 178 1.47 11.43 7.97
CA VAL A 178 0.88 12.60 7.30
C VAL A 178 0.33 13.58 8.33
N GLN A 179 0.02 14.79 7.89
CA GLN A 179 -0.71 15.76 8.70
C GLN A 179 -2.11 15.94 8.15
N CYS A 180 -3.13 15.76 9.00
CA CYS A 180 -4.52 15.96 8.61
C CYS A 180 -5.09 17.19 9.31
N TYR A 181 -5.85 18.01 8.57
CA TYR A 181 -6.59 19.11 9.15
C TYR A 181 -7.92 18.60 9.72
N ASN A 182 -8.26 19.00 10.94
CA ASN A 182 -9.49 18.56 11.59
C ASN A 182 -10.58 19.64 11.68
N GLY A 183 -10.39 20.79 11.01
CA GLY A 183 -11.27 21.96 11.14
C GLY A 183 -10.78 23.03 12.12
N GLU A 184 -9.76 22.72 12.93
CA GLU A 184 -9.17 23.65 13.89
C GLU A 184 -7.65 23.75 13.72
N LYS A 185 -6.97 22.59 13.67
CA LYS A 185 -5.51 22.49 13.61
C LYS A 185 -5.04 21.33 12.74
N MET A 186 -3.74 21.30 12.49
CA MET A 186 -3.06 20.15 11.87
C MET A 186 -2.80 19.08 12.93
N VAL A 187 -3.07 17.83 12.58
CA VAL A 187 -2.98 16.65 13.45
C VAL A 187 -2.01 15.67 12.79
N ASN A 188 -0.99 15.21 13.53
CA ASN A 188 -0.05 14.22 12.99
C ASN A 188 -0.67 12.82 13.08
N VAL A 189 -0.78 12.15 11.95
CA VAL A 189 -1.47 10.87 11.78
C VAL A 189 -0.53 9.90 11.08
N VAL A 190 -0.54 8.64 11.48
CA VAL A 190 -0.01 7.56 10.66
C VAL A 190 -1.19 6.90 9.96
N TRP A 191 -1.13 6.77 8.65
CA TRP A 191 -2.08 6.00 7.85
C TRP A 191 -1.49 4.64 7.49
N GLY A 192 -2.33 3.68 7.15
CA GLY A 192 -1.86 2.42 6.58
C GLY A 192 -2.89 1.68 5.74
N LEU A 193 -2.37 0.92 4.76
CA LEU A 193 -3.06 -0.21 4.15
C LEU A 193 -2.66 -1.44 4.95
N ILE A 194 -3.56 -1.88 5.82
CA ILE A 194 -3.33 -2.98 6.75
C ILE A 194 -4.28 -4.12 6.46
N ARG A 195 -3.98 -5.30 6.99
CA ARG A 195 -4.91 -6.42 6.91
C ARG A 195 -6.09 -6.19 7.86
N SER A 196 -7.30 -6.37 7.32
CA SER A 196 -8.58 -6.21 8.03
C SER A 196 -8.62 -7.03 9.32
#